data_AF-A0A5D0Q8Z9-F1
#
_entry.id   AF-A0A5D0Q8Z9-F1
#
_cell.length_a   1.000
_cell.length_b   1.000
_cell.length_c   1.000
_cell.angle_alpha   90.00
_cell.angle_beta   90.00
_cell.angle_gamma   90.00
#
_symmetry.space_group_name_H-M   'P 1'
#
loop_
_entity.id
_entity.type
_entity.pdbx_description
1 polymer ?
#
loop_
_entity_poly.entity_id
_entity_poly.type
_entity_poly.pdbx_seq_one_letter_code
_entity_poly.pdbx_strand_id
1 'polypeptide(L)'
;MKDGGTTPAYQARYGWDRKTIALVAGCGVFAVAILITDMPLIAKIPGVVLAGAGSLYLAYMAFSRKVAFQVDETGVLLGGSPARYSATTAHVPWEDITGVVLWRQAAGGASVPYVGVTRRQGAPALPGDNPRARAVLRHLVPVPADVAISSRTVTGWRLDKDRLVAAVSHFAPGIPVKEHS
;
A
#
# COMPACT_ATOMS: atom_id res chain seq x y z
N MET A 1 20.16 5.79 -25.00
CA MET A 1 18.78 5.76 -25.53
C MET A 1 17.97 6.66 -24.61
N LYS A 2 17.47 7.80 -25.11
CA LYS A 2 16.78 8.81 -24.29
C LYS A 2 15.36 8.32 -24.03
N ASP A 3 15.06 8.00 -22.77
CA ASP A 3 13.70 7.70 -22.33
C ASP A 3 12.82 8.94 -22.58
N GLY A 4 11.80 8.79 -23.42
CA GLY A 4 10.71 9.75 -23.58
C GLY A 4 9.84 9.75 -22.32
N GLY A 5 10.39 10.23 -21.22
CA GLY A 5 9.75 10.22 -19.91
C GLY A 5 8.59 11.21 -19.86
N THR A 6 7.39 10.75 -20.19
CA THR A 6 6.16 11.42 -19.77
C THR A 6 6.24 11.59 -18.26
N THR A 7 6.32 12.84 -17.79
CA THR A 7 6.48 13.10 -16.35
C THR A 7 5.19 12.65 -15.66
N PRO A 8 5.23 11.72 -14.69
CA PRO A 8 4.01 11.29 -14.01
C PRO A 8 3.41 12.50 -13.28
N ALA A 9 2.15 12.86 -13.59
CA ALA A 9 1.50 14.01 -12.94
C ALA A 9 1.36 13.79 -11.43
N TYR A 10 1.24 12.53 -11.01
CA TYR A 10 1.27 12.15 -9.61
C TYR A 10 2.07 10.86 -9.38
N GLN A 11 3.02 10.92 -8.46
CA GLN A 11 3.81 9.76 -8.04
C GLN A 11 4.05 9.82 -6.53
N ALA A 12 3.70 8.73 -5.84
CA ALA A 12 3.99 8.52 -4.43
C ALA A 12 4.95 7.34 -4.28
N ARG A 13 5.97 7.52 -3.45
CA ARG A 13 7.02 6.53 -3.19
C ARG A 13 7.03 6.13 -1.72
N TYR A 14 7.49 4.91 -1.46
CA TYR A 14 7.79 4.47 -0.10
C TYR A 14 8.85 5.39 0.54
N GLY A 15 8.72 5.61 1.84
CA GLY A 15 9.61 6.47 2.60
C GLY A 15 9.32 6.44 4.09
N TRP A 16 10.14 7.18 4.83
CA TRP A 16 9.97 7.36 6.26
C TRP A 16 8.76 8.24 6.56
N ASP A 17 7.79 7.67 7.27
CA ASP A 17 6.73 8.43 7.92
C ASP A 17 6.94 8.46 9.45
N ARG A 18 6.27 9.39 10.14
CA ARG A 18 6.41 9.55 11.60
C ARG A 18 5.96 8.29 12.36
N LYS A 19 4.99 7.53 11.81
CA LYS A 19 4.48 6.31 12.44
C LYS A 19 5.50 5.18 12.31
N THR A 20 6.13 5.01 11.15
CA THR A 20 7.22 4.06 10.92
C THR A 20 8.41 4.38 11.81
N ILE A 21 8.80 5.66 11.94
CA ILE A 21 9.87 6.06 12.86
C ILE A 21 9.51 5.71 14.31
N ALA A 22 8.31 6.10 14.77
CA ALA A 22 7.87 5.82 16.12
C ALA A 22 7.77 4.31 16.40
N LEU A 23 7.33 3.51 15.43
CA LEU A 23 7.21 2.07 15.54
C LEU A 23 8.58 1.39 15.59
N VAL A 24 9.53 1.78 14.72
CA VAL A 24 10.90 1.27 14.75
C VAL A 24 11.59 1.65 16.06
N ALA A 25 11.43 2.89 16.54
CA ALA A 25 11.96 3.32 17.82
C ALA A 25 11.35 2.53 18.99
N GLY A 26 10.02 2.34 18.99
CA GLY A 26 9.31 1.55 20.00
C GLY A 26 9.74 0.09 20.02
N CYS A 27 9.90 -0.54 18.86
CA CYS A 27 10.45 -1.89 18.75
C CYS A 27 11.89 -1.97 19.27
N GLY A 28 12.72 -0.95 19.01
CA GLY A 28 14.08 -0.86 19.55
C GLY A 28 14.09 -0.79 21.08
N VAL A 29 13.28 0.10 21.66
CA VAL A 29 13.12 0.22 23.12
C VAL A 29 12.61 -1.10 23.72
N PHE A 30 11.62 -1.73 23.09
CA PHE A 30 11.07 -3.00 23.54
C PHE A 30 12.09 -4.14 23.48
N ALA A 31 12.89 -4.22 22.42
CA ALA A 31 13.96 -5.20 22.31
C ALA A 31 15.01 -5.00 23.42
N VAL A 32 15.40 -3.76 23.71
CA VAL A 32 16.30 -3.43 24.82
C VAL A 32 15.68 -3.83 26.16
N ALA A 33 14.39 -3.53 26.38
CA ALA A 33 13.67 -3.91 27.59
C ALA A 33 13.65 -5.43 27.82
N ILE A 34 13.42 -6.23 26.77
CA ILE A 34 13.50 -7.70 26.85
C ILE A 34 14.91 -8.16 27.25
N LEU A 35 15.95 -7.54 26.69
CA LEU A 35 17.32 -7.92 26.98
C LEU A 35 17.71 -7.67 28.44
N ILE A 36 17.29 -6.53 29.02
CA ILE A 36 17.59 -6.15 30.41
C ILE A 36 16.71 -6.84 31.46
N THR A 37 15.56 -7.39 31.07
CA THR A 37 14.67 -8.09 32.03
C THR A 37 15.23 -9.48 32.34
N ASP A 38 15.09 -9.92 33.59
CA ASP A 38 15.58 -11.24 34.04
C ASP A 38 14.63 -12.38 33.61
N MET A 39 14.48 -12.56 32.31
CA MET A 39 13.68 -13.62 31.68
C MET A 39 14.57 -14.77 31.18
N PRO A 40 14.07 -16.02 31.18
CA PRO A 40 14.79 -17.14 30.59
C PRO A 40 15.04 -16.89 29.09
N LEU A 41 16.21 -17.30 28.60
CA LEU A 41 16.68 -17.02 27.23
C LEU A 41 15.68 -17.47 26.16
N ILE A 42 14.98 -18.58 26.40
CA ILE A 42 13.96 -19.16 25.51
C ILE A 42 12.80 -18.18 25.26
N ALA A 43 12.45 -17.35 26.25
CA ALA A 43 11.41 -16.33 26.11
C ALA A 43 11.95 -15.05 25.43
N LYS A 44 13.24 -14.72 25.60
CA LYS A 44 13.86 -13.52 25.01
C LYS A 44 14.02 -13.63 23.50
N ILE A 45 14.46 -14.80 23.01
CA ILE A 45 14.75 -15.04 21.58
C ILE A 45 13.57 -14.69 20.67
N PRO A 46 12.35 -15.24 20.85
CA PRO A 46 11.23 -14.94 19.95
C PRO A 46 10.85 -13.46 19.98
N GLY A 47 10.87 -12.81 21.16
CA GLY A 47 10.55 -11.39 21.28
C GLY A 47 11.55 -10.49 20.53
N VAL A 48 12.86 -10.75 20.70
CA VAL A 48 13.91 -10.00 19.99
C VAL A 48 13.87 -10.27 18.50
N VAL A 49 13.66 -11.53 18.08
CA VAL A 49 13.55 -11.88 16.65
C VAL A 49 12.35 -11.20 16.01
N LEU A 50 11.18 -11.22 16.65
CA LEU A 50 9.98 -10.56 16.12
C LEU A 50 10.16 -9.04 16.05
N ALA A 51 10.68 -8.41 17.11
CA ALA A 51 10.92 -6.97 17.15
C ALA A 51 11.98 -6.54 16.12
N GLY A 52 13.07 -7.31 16.01
CA GLY A 52 14.16 -7.06 15.06
C GLY A 52 13.73 -7.25 13.61
N ALA A 53 13.11 -8.39 13.28
CA ALA A 53 12.65 -8.68 11.92
C ALA A 53 11.61 -7.67 11.44
N GLY A 54 10.64 -7.31 12.29
CA GLY A 54 9.65 -6.28 11.97
C GLY A 54 10.29 -4.92 11.71
N SER A 55 11.21 -4.49 12.58
CA SER A 55 11.91 -3.21 12.43
C SER A 55 12.78 -3.16 11.18
N LEU A 56 13.50 -4.25 10.89
CA LEU A 56 14.32 -4.35 9.69
C LEU A 56 13.48 -4.33 8.42
N TYR A 57 12.33 -5.01 8.42
CA TYR A 57 11.39 -4.98 7.30
C TYR A 57 10.85 -3.56 7.05
N LEU A 58 10.45 -2.85 8.12
CA LEU A 58 9.97 -1.46 8.01
C LEU A 58 11.06 -0.51 7.52
N ALA A 59 12.29 -0.66 8.02
CA ALA A 59 13.44 0.10 7.53
C ALA A 59 13.70 -0.19 6.05
N TYR A 60 13.72 -1.47 5.65
CA TYR A 60 13.86 -1.87 4.24
C TYR A 60 12.78 -1.24 3.35
N MET A 61 11.51 -1.27 3.79
CA MET A 61 10.43 -0.61 3.07
C MET A 61 10.70 0.87 2.87
N ALA A 62 11.06 1.60 3.94
CA ALA A 62 11.31 3.03 3.89
C ALA A 62 12.53 3.39 3.01
N PHE A 63 13.59 2.57 3.04
CA PHE A 63 14.78 2.75 2.20
C PHE A 63 14.59 2.31 0.76
N SER A 64 13.60 1.45 0.46
CA SER A 64 13.40 0.94 -0.89
C SER A 64 13.09 2.04 -1.91
N ARG A 65 12.46 3.15 -1.47
CA ARG A 65 12.04 4.29 -2.30
C ARG A 65 11.27 3.90 -3.58
N LYS A 66 10.73 2.67 -3.62
CA LYS A 66 9.98 2.14 -4.75
C LYS A 66 8.67 2.92 -4.89
N VAL A 67 8.11 2.94 -6.10
CA VAL A 67 6.86 3.65 -6.38
C VAL A 67 5.71 2.86 -5.73
N ALA A 68 5.04 3.46 -4.75
CA ALA A 68 3.90 2.82 -4.10
C ALA A 68 2.63 3.03 -4.93
N PHE A 69 2.52 4.19 -5.57
CA PHE A 69 1.37 4.56 -6.38
C PHE A 69 1.76 5.62 -7.40
N GLN A 70 1.32 5.50 -8.64
CA GLN A 70 1.56 6.49 -9.68
C GLN A 70 0.35 6.62 -10.60
N VAL A 71 0.11 7.84 -11.05
CA VAL A 71 -0.91 8.18 -12.04
C VAL A 71 -0.20 8.93 -13.17
N ASP A 72 -0.36 8.41 -14.38
CA ASP A 72 0.21 8.96 -15.59
C ASP A 72 -0.81 8.89 -16.74
N GLU A 73 -0.37 9.28 -17.93
CA GLU A 73 -1.18 9.28 -19.15
C GLU A 73 -1.67 7.88 -19.55
N THR A 74 -0.95 6.83 -19.18
CA THR A 74 -1.28 5.46 -19.56
C THR A 74 -2.23 4.79 -18.58
N GLY A 75 -2.25 5.22 -17.31
CA GLY A 75 -3.12 4.66 -16.30
C GLY A 75 -2.65 4.88 -14.87
N VAL A 76 -2.99 3.91 -14.03
CA VAL A 76 -2.65 3.88 -12.60
C VAL A 76 -1.74 2.70 -12.33
N LEU A 77 -0.54 3.00 -11.81
CA LEU A 77 0.37 1.99 -11.29
C LEU A 77 0.11 1.77 -9.79
N LEU A 78 -0.30 0.56 -9.46
CA LEU A 78 -0.47 0.06 -8.10
C LEU A 78 0.80 -0.69 -7.68
N GLY A 79 1.69 0.01 -6.98
CA GLY A 79 2.97 -0.55 -6.52
C GLY A 79 2.78 -1.74 -5.58
N GLY A 80 3.59 -2.77 -5.77
CA GLY A 80 3.57 -3.97 -4.94
C GLY A 80 4.15 -3.77 -3.54
N SER A 81 4.07 -4.82 -2.72
CA SER A 81 4.83 -4.87 -1.45
C SER A 81 6.33 -4.82 -1.74
N PRO A 82 7.16 -4.04 -1.01
CA PRO A 82 8.57 -3.86 -1.38
C PRO A 82 9.37 -5.16 -1.50
N ALA A 83 9.05 -6.16 -0.67
CA ALA A 83 9.68 -7.48 -0.69
C ALA A 83 9.27 -8.35 -1.89
N ARG A 84 8.07 -8.15 -2.46
CA ARG A 84 7.58 -8.88 -3.66
C ARG A 84 7.13 -7.89 -4.73
N TYR A 85 7.92 -6.85 -4.94
CA TYR A 85 7.47 -5.67 -5.67
C TYR A 85 7.10 -6.00 -7.12
N SER A 86 7.96 -6.70 -7.86
CA SER A 86 7.67 -7.10 -9.25
C SER A 86 6.45 -8.02 -9.35
N ALA A 87 6.30 -8.97 -8.44
CA ALA A 87 5.21 -9.94 -8.44
C ALA A 87 3.84 -9.37 -8.02
N THR A 88 3.82 -8.21 -7.34
CA THR A 88 2.59 -7.61 -6.80
C THR A 88 2.34 -6.19 -7.31
N THR A 89 3.19 -5.68 -8.20
CA THR A 89 2.95 -4.43 -8.91
C THR A 89 2.00 -4.70 -10.05
N ALA A 90 1.00 -3.86 -10.19
CA ALA A 90 0.04 -3.93 -11.28
C ALA A 90 -0.10 -2.56 -11.92
N HIS A 91 0.06 -2.49 -13.23
CA HIS A 91 -0.38 -1.34 -14.01
C HIS A 91 -1.81 -1.60 -14.46
N VAL A 92 -2.70 -0.64 -14.25
CA VAL A 92 -4.09 -0.70 -14.68
C VAL A 92 -4.30 0.47 -15.64
N PRO A 93 -4.58 0.19 -16.93
CA PRO A 93 -4.68 1.25 -17.91
C PRO A 93 -6.04 1.96 -17.81
N TRP A 94 -6.14 3.20 -18.29
CA TRP A 94 -7.36 4.00 -18.11
C TRP A 94 -8.61 3.38 -18.73
N GLU A 95 -8.49 2.64 -19.83
CA GLU A 95 -9.60 1.94 -20.47
C GLU A 95 -10.27 0.90 -19.56
N ASP A 96 -9.53 0.37 -18.59
CA ASP A 96 -10.00 -0.62 -17.63
C ASP A 96 -10.59 0.01 -16.36
N ILE A 97 -10.40 1.31 -16.15
CA ILE A 97 -10.77 2.00 -14.90
C ILE A 97 -12.13 2.69 -15.07
N THR A 98 -13.00 2.49 -14.09
CA THR A 98 -14.33 3.15 -14.01
C THR A 98 -14.45 4.11 -12.83
N GLY A 99 -13.51 4.06 -11.89
CA GLY A 99 -13.47 4.95 -10.73
C GLY A 99 -12.20 4.77 -9.91
N VAL A 100 -11.84 5.78 -9.13
CA VAL A 100 -10.81 5.68 -8.09
C VAL A 100 -11.52 5.76 -6.74
N VAL A 101 -11.19 4.85 -5.82
CA VAL A 101 -11.85 4.76 -4.51
C VAL A 101 -10.81 4.91 -3.41
N LEU A 102 -11.03 5.90 -2.55
CA LEU A 102 -10.30 6.08 -1.29
C LEU A 102 -11.14 5.47 -0.19
N TRP A 103 -10.59 4.52 0.57
CA TRP A 103 -11.34 3.85 1.62
C TRP A 103 -10.45 3.57 2.82
N ARG A 104 -11.06 3.16 3.94
CA ARG A 104 -10.31 2.86 5.16
C ARG A 104 -10.69 1.50 5.70
N GLN A 105 -9.70 0.73 6.13
CA GLN A 105 -9.92 -0.52 6.85
C GLN A 105 -9.75 -0.29 8.35
N ALA A 106 -10.73 -0.70 9.14
CA ALA A 106 -10.56 -0.82 10.58
C ALA A 106 -9.63 -2.00 10.88
N ALA A 107 -8.54 -1.74 11.59
CA ALA A 107 -7.57 -2.72 12.05
C ALA A 107 -7.42 -2.54 13.57
N GLY A 108 -8.37 -3.11 14.33
CA GLY A 108 -8.48 -2.88 15.77
C GLY A 108 -8.78 -1.42 16.10
N GLY A 109 -7.97 -0.81 16.99
CA GLY A 109 -8.08 0.60 17.36
C GLY A 109 -7.50 1.58 16.33
N ALA A 110 -6.99 1.10 15.20
CA ALA A 110 -6.42 1.92 14.15
C ALA A 110 -7.27 1.86 12.87
N SER A 111 -7.22 2.93 12.08
CA SER A 111 -7.85 2.99 10.77
C SER A 111 -6.78 3.19 9.69
N VAL A 112 -6.63 2.20 8.82
CA VAL A 112 -5.61 2.16 7.77
C VAL A 112 -6.22 2.66 6.46
N PRO A 113 -5.70 3.74 5.86
CA PRO A 113 -6.19 4.24 4.58
C PRO A 113 -5.70 3.37 3.41
N TYR A 114 -6.55 3.24 2.40
CA TYR A 114 -6.32 2.54 1.15
C TYR A 114 -6.74 3.42 -0.02
N VAL A 115 -6.05 3.27 -1.14
CA VAL A 115 -6.48 3.78 -2.45
C VAL A 115 -6.58 2.61 -3.41
N GLY A 116 -7.69 2.53 -4.14
CA GLY A 116 -7.87 1.53 -5.18
C GLY A 116 -8.60 2.08 -6.39
N VAL A 117 -8.76 1.21 -7.38
CA VAL A 117 -9.47 1.56 -8.63
C VAL A 117 -10.62 0.58 -8.86
N THR A 118 -11.80 1.09 -9.13
CA THR A 118 -12.89 0.28 -9.67
C THR A 118 -12.58 -0.02 -11.12
N ARG A 119 -12.72 -1.29 -11.52
CA ARG A 119 -12.37 -1.75 -12.85
C ARG A 119 -13.61 -2.16 -13.64
N ARG A 120 -13.53 -2.05 -14.96
CA ARG A 120 -14.58 -2.52 -15.87
C ARG A 120 -14.73 -4.04 -15.75
N GLN A 121 -15.96 -4.52 -15.87
CA GLN A 121 -16.23 -5.95 -15.92
C GLN A 121 -15.53 -6.58 -17.14
N GLY A 122 -14.79 -7.66 -16.91
CA GLY A 122 -14.01 -8.35 -17.95
C GLY A 122 -12.57 -7.87 -18.11
N ALA A 123 -12.13 -6.87 -17.35
CA ALA A 123 -10.75 -6.42 -17.35
C ALA A 123 -9.79 -7.55 -16.88
N PRO A 124 -8.55 -7.64 -17.40
CA PRO A 124 -7.60 -8.71 -17.09
C PRO A 124 -7.37 -8.89 -15.58
N ALA A 125 -7.22 -10.12 -15.10
CA ALA A 125 -7.00 -10.38 -13.67
C ALA A 125 -5.72 -9.71 -13.15
N LEU A 126 -5.78 -9.11 -11.95
CA LEU A 126 -4.59 -8.52 -11.32
C LEU A 126 -3.77 -9.59 -10.57
N PRO A 127 -2.47 -9.38 -10.34
CA PRO A 127 -1.68 -10.24 -9.47
C PRO A 127 -2.33 -10.38 -8.08
N GLY A 128 -2.52 -11.62 -7.64
CA GLY A 128 -3.17 -11.95 -6.37
C GLY A 128 -4.69 -12.13 -6.47
N ASP A 129 -5.29 -11.89 -7.63
CA ASP A 129 -6.69 -12.16 -7.89
C ASP A 129 -6.94 -13.68 -7.98
N ASN A 130 -7.62 -14.23 -6.97
CA ASN A 130 -8.06 -15.62 -6.97
C ASN A 130 -9.38 -15.77 -6.18
N PRO A 131 -10.18 -16.82 -6.45
CA PRO A 131 -11.50 -16.99 -5.80
C PRO A 131 -11.44 -17.07 -4.27
N ARG A 132 -10.39 -17.69 -3.71
CA ARG A 132 -10.21 -17.79 -2.25
C ARG A 132 -9.93 -16.43 -1.63
N ALA A 133 -9.05 -15.63 -2.23
CA ALA A 133 -8.75 -14.27 -1.80
C ALA A 133 -9.99 -13.37 -1.86
N ARG A 134 -10.79 -13.48 -2.94
CA ARG A 134 -12.07 -12.74 -3.05
C ARG A 134 -13.04 -13.13 -1.93
N ALA A 135 -13.19 -14.43 -1.65
CA ALA A 135 -14.08 -14.90 -0.60
C ALA A 135 -13.67 -14.35 0.77
N VAL A 136 -12.38 -14.36 1.08
CA VAL A 136 -11.85 -13.78 2.33
C VAL A 136 -12.09 -12.26 2.38
N LEU A 137 -11.77 -11.53 1.31
CA LEU A 137 -11.93 -10.07 1.27
C LEU A 137 -13.37 -9.62 1.45
N ARG A 138 -14.35 -10.34 0.89
CA ARG A 138 -15.79 -10.03 1.06
C ARG A 138 -16.23 -9.96 2.52
N HIS A 139 -15.55 -10.67 3.42
CA HIS A 139 -15.87 -10.68 4.84
C HIS A 139 -14.99 -9.74 5.68
N LEU A 140 -13.82 -9.37 5.18
CA LEU A 140 -12.83 -8.60 5.95
C LEU A 140 -12.79 -7.10 5.62
N VAL A 141 -13.31 -6.70 4.45
CA VAL A 141 -13.23 -5.31 3.99
C VAL A 141 -14.62 -4.71 3.73
N PRO A 142 -14.79 -3.39 3.94
CA PRO A 142 -16.08 -2.71 3.73
C PRO A 142 -16.36 -2.37 2.26
N VAL A 143 -15.48 -2.76 1.33
CA VAL A 143 -15.57 -2.46 -0.10
C VAL A 143 -15.73 -3.75 -0.92
N PRO A 144 -16.27 -3.68 -2.14
CA PRO A 144 -16.30 -4.81 -3.06
C PRO A 144 -14.92 -5.47 -3.23
N ALA A 145 -14.88 -6.80 -3.32
CA ALA A 145 -13.61 -7.55 -3.35
C ALA A 145 -12.73 -7.23 -4.56
N ASP A 146 -13.34 -6.86 -5.68
CA ASP A 146 -12.65 -6.36 -6.88
C ASP A 146 -11.90 -5.05 -6.59
N VAL A 147 -12.54 -4.10 -5.91
CA VAL A 147 -11.90 -2.85 -5.45
C VAL A 147 -10.80 -3.15 -4.44
N ALA A 148 -11.02 -4.08 -3.52
CA ALA A 148 -10.01 -4.45 -2.52
C ALA A 148 -8.74 -5.07 -3.14
N ILE A 149 -8.89 -5.91 -4.17
CA ILE A 149 -7.76 -6.52 -4.91
C ILE A 149 -6.98 -5.45 -5.68
N SER A 150 -7.69 -4.49 -6.27
CA SER A 150 -7.11 -3.33 -6.97
C SER A 150 -6.78 -2.17 -6.05
N SER A 151 -6.64 -2.40 -4.74
CA SER A 151 -6.26 -1.39 -3.76
C SER A 151 -4.84 -1.55 -3.24
N ARG A 152 -4.26 -0.44 -2.78
CA ARG A 152 -2.99 -0.40 -2.06
C ARG A 152 -3.16 0.33 -0.74
N THR A 153 -2.61 -0.27 0.31
CA THR A 153 -2.47 0.36 1.63
C THR A 153 -1.61 1.60 1.52
N VAL A 154 -2.06 2.71 2.10
CA VAL A 154 -1.26 3.92 2.28
C VAL A 154 -0.44 3.79 3.57
N THR A 155 0.54 2.88 3.55
CA THR A 155 1.44 2.56 4.67
C THR A 155 2.89 2.71 4.24
N GLY A 156 3.67 3.52 4.97
CA GLY A 156 5.05 3.80 4.59
C GLY A 156 5.17 4.71 3.36
N TRP A 157 4.09 5.40 2.99
CA TRP A 157 4.04 6.45 1.98
C TRP A 157 2.83 7.35 2.25
N ARG A 158 2.74 8.50 1.56
CA ARG A 158 1.68 9.48 1.76
C ARG A 158 0.86 9.67 0.50
N LEU A 159 -0.46 9.60 0.66
CA LEU A 159 -1.41 9.99 -0.37
C LEU A 159 -1.71 11.49 -0.21
N ASP A 160 -1.58 12.23 -1.31
CA ASP A 160 -2.00 13.62 -1.41
C ASP A 160 -3.27 13.63 -2.26
N LYS A 161 -4.41 13.83 -1.60
CA LYS A 161 -5.72 13.70 -2.22
C LYS A 161 -5.93 14.76 -3.31
N ASP A 162 -5.52 15.99 -3.06
CA ASP A 162 -5.75 17.09 -4.00
C ASP A 162 -4.90 16.89 -5.26
N ARG A 163 -3.64 16.47 -5.10
CA ARG A 163 -2.78 16.11 -6.23
C ARG A 163 -3.27 14.88 -6.98
N LEU A 164 -3.79 13.88 -6.27
CA LEU A 164 -4.41 12.71 -6.89
C LEU A 164 -5.60 13.12 -7.76
N VAL A 165 -6.53 13.88 -7.19
CA VAL A 165 -7.74 14.34 -7.89
C VAL A 165 -7.35 15.16 -9.12
N ALA A 166 -6.41 16.11 -8.97
CA ALA A 166 -5.92 16.90 -10.10
C ALA A 166 -5.32 16.02 -11.21
N ALA A 167 -4.52 15.00 -10.87
CA ALA A 167 -3.93 14.10 -11.85
C ALA A 167 -4.97 13.22 -12.54
N VAL A 168 -5.94 12.67 -11.81
CA VAL A 168 -7.05 11.89 -12.38
C VAL A 168 -7.89 12.77 -13.30
N SER A 169 -8.24 13.99 -12.88
CA SER A 169 -9.00 14.92 -13.72
C SER A 169 -8.25 15.35 -14.98
N HIS A 170 -6.92 15.41 -14.92
CA HIS A 170 -6.10 15.76 -16.07
C HIS A 170 -6.06 14.65 -17.14
N PHE A 171 -5.82 13.40 -16.75
CA PHE A 171 -5.67 12.28 -17.71
C PHE A 171 -6.97 11.55 -18.02
N ALA A 172 -7.94 11.57 -17.09
CA ALA A 172 -9.21 10.89 -17.23
C ALA A 172 -10.36 11.70 -16.59
N PRO A 173 -10.76 12.84 -17.18
CA PRO A 173 -11.77 13.75 -16.61
C PRO A 173 -13.13 13.10 -16.36
N GLY A 174 -13.45 11.99 -17.03
CA GLY A 174 -14.68 11.23 -16.82
C GLY A 174 -14.64 10.21 -15.68
N ILE A 175 -13.49 9.99 -15.04
CA ILE A 175 -13.32 8.98 -13.99
C ILE A 175 -13.49 9.63 -12.61
N PRO A 176 -14.52 9.26 -11.83
CA PRO A 176 -14.75 9.86 -10.52
C PRO A 176 -13.75 9.34 -9.48
N VAL A 177 -13.30 10.24 -8.60
CA VAL A 177 -12.61 9.90 -7.36
C VAL A 177 -13.61 9.93 -6.21
N LYS A 178 -13.87 8.79 -5.58
CA LYS A 178 -14.87 8.62 -4.52
C LYS A 178 -14.22 8.29 -3.20
N GLU A 179 -14.79 8.79 -2.11
CA GLU A 179 -14.46 8.31 -0.76
C GLU A 179 -15.50 7.30 -0.31
N HIS A 180 -15.02 6.20 0.26
CA HIS A 180 -15.84 5.18 0.89
C HIS A 180 -15.51 5.18 2.39
N SER A 181 -16.42 5.77 3.17
CA SER A 181 -16.35 5.95 4.62
C SER A 181 -16.86 4.74 5.38
#